data_AF-A0A835IF29-F1
#
_entry.id   AF-A0A835IF29-F1
#
_cell.length_a   1.000
_cell.length_b   1.000
_cell.length_c   1.000
_cell.angle_alpha   90.00
_cell.angle_beta   90.00
_cell.angle_gamma   90.00
#
_symmetry.space_group_name_H-M   'P 1'
#
loop_
_entity.id
_entity.type
_entity.pdbx_description
1 polymer ?
#
loop_
_entity_poly.entity_id
_entity_poly.type
_entity_poly.pdbx_seq_one_letter_code
_entity_poly.pdbx_strand_id
1 'polypeptide(L)'
;SLEPTTIYVPRRRFLLGQITFEGPCTNSGITLRIDGILVSPAYEKMGSAKYWMLFDKVEGVNITGGFLDGQGSSLWSCKGVAGQDCPVGATSLTFFGSKDVTIQNLTSINAKLYHIVILSSQNVVLQGVRIYAPEESPNTDGVHVEKSLNVRILNSGIKTGDDCVSIGPGTKDLWIQRVACGPGHGISIGSLGKEVNEEGVENVVVKSVVFTGTQNGLRIKSWGRPSKGYVKRSGFKQVVMNNVQNPILIDQNYCPNNEGCPGQHSGIQISNVTYTAIKGTSATRLPLSLTAVKHLHVKE
;
A
#
# COMPACT_ATOMS: atom_id res chain seq x y z
N SER A 1 -16.52 0.51 32.10
CA SER A 1 -15.28 -0.15 31.63
C SER A 1 -15.69 -1.52 31.13
N LEU A 2 -15.66 -1.75 29.81
CA LEU A 2 -15.79 -3.11 29.27
C LEU A 2 -14.39 -3.73 29.26
N GLU A 3 -14.26 -4.94 29.79
CA GLU A 3 -13.00 -5.67 29.78
C GLU A 3 -12.50 -5.86 28.34
N PRO A 4 -11.19 -5.73 28.05
CA PRO A 4 -10.64 -5.98 26.72
C PRO A 4 -11.00 -7.39 26.21
N THR A 5 -11.44 -7.49 24.95
CA THR A 5 -11.78 -8.78 24.33
C THR A 5 -10.59 -9.29 23.53
N THR A 6 -10.19 -10.55 23.73
CA THR A 6 -9.16 -11.21 22.91
C THR A 6 -9.75 -12.35 22.07
N ILE A 7 -9.60 -12.26 20.76
CA ILE A 7 -9.80 -13.36 19.81
C ILE A 7 -8.44 -14.04 19.62
N TYR A 8 -8.35 -15.33 19.94
CA TYR A 8 -7.10 -16.08 19.90
C TYR A 8 -7.08 -17.13 18.78
N VAL A 9 -6.07 -17.06 17.91
CA VAL A 9 -5.77 -18.08 16.91
C VAL A 9 -4.53 -18.87 17.36
N PRO A 10 -4.67 -20.12 17.82
CA PRO A 10 -3.55 -20.89 18.35
C PRO A 10 -2.58 -21.33 17.25
N ARG A 11 -1.42 -21.87 17.64
CA ARG A 11 -0.33 -22.27 16.74
C ARG A 11 -0.67 -23.51 15.88
N ARG A 12 -1.56 -23.32 14.90
CA ARG A 12 -1.97 -24.28 13.87
C ARG A 12 -2.30 -23.54 12.58
N ARG A 13 -2.64 -24.29 11.51
CA ARG A 13 -3.16 -23.75 10.26
C ARG A 13 -4.69 -23.85 10.28
N PHE A 14 -5.38 -22.75 9.98
CA PHE A 14 -6.84 -22.69 9.90
C PHE A 14 -7.27 -22.16 8.54
N LEU A 15 -8.11 -22.91 7.83
CA LEU A 15 -8.83 -22.38 6.67
C LEU A 15 -9.88 -21.40 7.19
N LEU A 16 -9.81 -20.15 6.75
CA LEU A 16 -10.73 -19.09 7.15
C LEU A 16 -11.38 -18.52 5.89
N GLY A 17 -12.69 -18.68 5.76
CA GLY A 17 -13.46 -18.04 4.69
C GLY A 17 -13.40 -16.51 4.75
N GLN A 18 -14.12 -15.84 3.85
CA GLN A 18 -14.30 -14.39 3.97
C GLN A 18 -14.97 -14.04 5.30
N ILE A 19 -14.46 -13.01 5.96
CA ILE A 19 -14.99 -12.53 7.25
C ILE A 19 -15.00 -11.01 7.32
N THR A 20 -16.05 -10.48 7.94
CA THR A 20 -16.20 -9.06 8.26
C THR A 20 -16.40 -8.90 9.76
N PHE A 21 -15.60 -8.03 10.36
CA PHE A 21 -15.77 -7.50 11.71
C PHE A 21 -16.40 -6.12 11.60
N GLU A 22 -17.69 -6.03 11.89
CA GLU A 22 -18.48 -4.81 11.69
C GLU A 22 -18.66 -4.05 13.01
N GLY A 23 -18.39 -2.75 12.97
CA GLY A 23 -18.66 -1.81 14.03
C GLY A 23 -19.88 -0.90 13.77
N PRO A 24 -20.18 0.03 14.68
CA PRO A 24 -19.38 0.37 15.86
C PRO A 24 -19.44 -0.74 16.91
N CYS A 25 -18.29 -1.08 17.48
CA CYS A 25 -18.21 -2.01 18.61
C CYS A 25 -18.45 -1.25 19.92
N THR A 26 -19.13 -1.88 20.88
CA THR A 26 -19.27 -1.31 22.23
C THR A 26 -17.94 -1.32 23.01
N ASN A 27 -17.04 -2.24 22.66
CA ASN A 27 -15.69 -2.36 23.22
C ASN A 27 -14.65 -1.75 22.26
N SER A 28 -13.77 -0.91 22.79
CA SER A 28 -12.63 -0.31 22.07
C SER A 28 -11.26 -0.91 22.47
N GLY A 29 -11.26 -2.07 23.12
CA GLY A 29 -10.08 -2.85 23.47
C GLY A 29 -10.13 -4.24 22.86
N ILE A 30 -10.13 -4.35 21.53
CA ILE A 30 -10.24 -5.63 20.82
C ILE A 30 -8.86 -6.08 20.38
N THR A 31 -8.42 -7.26 20.84
CA THR A 31 -7.17 -7.88 20.40
C THR A 31 -7.44 -9.11 19.55
N LEU A 32 -6.94 -9.14 18.32
CA LEU A 32 -6.78 -10.36 17.53
C LEU A 32 -5.35 -10.85 17.67
N ARG A 33 -5.14 -11.86 18.52
CA ARG A 33 -3.84 -12.50 18.73
C ARG A 33 -3.71 -13.73 17.86
N ILE A 34 -2.73 -13.73 16.97
CA ILE A 34 -2.47 -14.83 16.04
C ILE A 34 -1.12 -15.45 16.35
N ASP A 35 -1.12 -16.67 16.89
CA ASP A 35 0.10 -17.48 17.06
C ASP A 35 0.26 -18.50 15.91
N GLY A 36 -0.80 -18.72 15.13
CA GLY A 36 -0.85 -19.66 14.00
C GLY A 36 -0.84 -19.01 12.61
N ILE A 37 -1.50 -19.68 11.68
CA ILE A 37 -1.60 -19.30 10.27
C ILE A 37 -3.08 -19.34 9.89
N LEU A 38 -3.62 -18.21 9.45
CA LEU A 38 -4.91 -18.15 8.77
C LEU A 38 -4.65 -18.32 7.27
N VAL A 39 -5.42 -19.18 6.62
CA VAL A 39 -5.27 -19.52 5.20
C VAL A 39 -6.55 -19.15 4.47
N SER A 40 -6.42 -18.33 3.43
CA SER A 40 -7.53 -17.94 2.55
C SER A 40 -7.92 -19.10 1.64
N PRO A 41 -9.20 -19.28 1.28
CA PRO A 41 -9.60 -20.15 0.18
C PRO A 41 -8.91 -19.77 -1.13
N ALA A 42 -8.81 -20.71 -2.07
CA ALA A 42 -8.36 -20.40 -3.43
C ALA A 42 -9.30 -19.38 -4.12
N TYR A 43 -8.83 -18.65 -5.13
CA TYR A 43 -9.57 -17.52 -5.70
C TYR A 43 -10.91 -17.93 -6.33
N GLU A 44 -10.99 -19.16 -6.83
CA GLU A 44 -12.18 -19.78 -7.41
C GLU A 44 -13.30 -19.89 -6.37
N LYS A 45 -12.95 -20.08 -5.10
CA LYS A 45 -13.89 -20.12 -3.96
C LYS A 45 -14.20 -18.74 -3.40
N MET A 46 -13.31 -17.77 -3.61
CA MET A 46 -13.53 -16.37 -3.22
C MET A 46 -14.39 -15.62 -4.25
N GLY A 47 -14.45 -16.08 -5.50
CA GLY A 47 -15.25 -15.46 -6.56
C GLY A 47 -14.94 -13.97 -6.74
N SER A 48 -15.98 -13.14 -6.70
CA SER A 48 -15.88 -11.68 -6.84
C SER A 48 -15.65 -10.92 -5.52
N ALA A 49 -15.30 -11.63 -4.43
CA ALA A 49 -15.01 -11.00 -3.15
C ALA A 49 -13.89 -9.96 -3.27
N LYS A 50 -14.14 -8.76 -2.75
CA LYS A 50 -13.18 -7.65 -2.76
C LYS A 50 -12.15 -7.72 -1.63
N TYR A 51 -12.51 -8.41 -0.54
CA TYR A 51 -11.71 -8.52 0.67
C TYR A 51 -11.85 -9.93 1.26
N TRP A 52 -10.79 -10.41 1.90
CA TRP A 52 -10.79 -11.64 2.67
C TRP A 52 -11.13 -11.36 4.14
N MET A 53 -10.36 -10.49 4.80
CA MET A 53 -10.64 -10.02 6.15
C MET A 53 -10.93 -8.51 6.14
N LEU A 54 -12.16 -8.12 6.46
CA LEU A 54 -12.57 -6.72 6.56
C LEU A 54 -12.85 -6.35 8.01
N PHE A 55 -12.28 -5.24 8.45
CA PHE A 55 -12.67 -4.51 9.65
C PHE A 55 -13.37 -3.21 9.19
N ASP A 56 -14.68 -3.15 9.40
CA ASP A 56 -15.54 -2.04 8.94
C ASP A 56 -15.99 -1.21 10.13
N LYS A 57 -15.60 0.07 10.18
CA LYS A 57 -15.99 1.05 11.21
C LYS A 57 -15.74 0.58 12.64
N VAL A 58 -14.65 -0.16 12.85
CA VAL A 58 -14.21 -0.59 14.18
C VAL A 58 -13.32 0.48 14.83
N GLU A 59 -13.26 0.47 16.15
CA GLU A 59 -12.40 1.36 16.94
C GLU A 59 -11.60 0.56 17.96
N GLY A 60 -10.31 0.87 18.10
CA GLY A 60 -9.47 0.28 19.15
C GLY A 60 -9.12 -1.20 18.92
N VAL A 61 -8.78 -1.55 17.68
CA VAL A 61 -8.38 -2.91 17.30
C VAL A 61 -6.86 -3.06 17.29
N ASN A 62 -6.37 -4.10 17.97
CA ASN A 62 -4.97 -4.52 17.98
C ASN A 62 -4.83 -5.92 17.34
N ILE A 63 -4.12 -6.03 16.22
CA ILE A 63 -3.73 -7.31 15.62
C ILE A 63 -2.28 -7.59 15.97
N THR A 64 -1.97 -8.76 16.52
CA THR A 64 -0.60 -9.12 16.90
C THR A 64 -0.20 -10.53 16.44
N GLY A 65 0.97 -10.60 15.80
CA GLY A 65 1.64 -11.84 15.43
C GLY A 65 1.03 -12.59 14.25
N GLY A 66 1.58 -13.79 14.00
CA GLY A 66 0.99 -14.79 13.11
C GLY A 66 1.13 -14.52 11.63
N PHE A 67 0.46 -15.38 10.85
CA PHE A 67 0.52 -15.36 9.38
C PHE A 67 -0.87 -15.27 8.76
N LEU A 68 -1.00 -14.40 7.75
CA LEU A 68 -2.09 -14.39 6.79
C LEU A 68 -1.57 -14.96 5.47
N ASP A 69 -2.03 -16.14 5.08
CA ASP A 69 -1.69 -16.79 3.81
C ASP A 69 -2.82 -16.57 2.81
N GLY A 70 -2.61 -15.61 1.91
CA GLY A 70 -3.58 -15.16 0.92
C GLY A 70 -3.78 -16.13 -0.25
N GLN A 71 -3.00 -17.20 -0.39
CA GLN A 71 -3.16 -18.21 -1.45
C GLN A 71 -3.35 -17.62 -2.88
N GLY A 72 -2.53 -16.64 -3.26
CA GLY A 72 -2.64 -15.89 -4.52
C GLY A 72 -2.11 -16.59 -5.78
N SER A 73 -1.26 -17.61 -5.64
CA SER A 73 -0.51 -18.22 -6.76
C SER A 73 -1.34 -18.66 -7.96
N SER A 74 -2.49 -19.32 -7.73
CA SER A 74 -3.36 -19.75 -8.83
C SER A 74 -4.02 -18.58 -9.55
N LEU A 75 -4.33 -17.48 -8.84
CA LEU A 75 -4.86 -16.27 -9.47
C LEU A 75 -3.80 -15.57 -10.32
N TRP A 76 -2.56 -15.50 -9.84
CA TRP A 76 -1.47 -14.91 -10.61
C TRP A 76 -1.22 -15.72 -11.89
N SER A 77 -1.29 -17.05 -11.81
CA SER A 77 -1.20 -17.93 -12.97
C SER A 77 -2.32 -17.69 -13.97
N CYS A 78 -3.56 -17.51 -13.50
CA CYS A 78 -4.70 -17.12 -14.33
C CYS A 78 -4.43 -15.79 -15.06
N LYS A 79 -4.03 -14.74 -14.31
CA LYS A 79 -3.76 -13.40 -14.86
C LYS A 79 -2.58 -13.37 -15.83
N GLY A 80 -1.67 -14.34 -15.77
CA GLY A 80 -0.55 -14.48 -16.70
C GLY A 80 -0.94 -15.00 -18.08
N VAL A 81 -2.17 -15.51 -18.26
CA VAL A 81 -2.67 -16.01 -19.54
C VAL A 81 -3.41 -14.89 -20.28
N ALA A 82 -2.88 -14.47 -21.42
CA ALA A 82 -3.47 -13.43 -22.24
C ALA A 82 -4.91 -13.81 -22.67
N GLY A 83 -5.86 -12.88 -22.46
CA GLY A 83 -7.27 -13.06 -22.83
C GLY A 83 -8.07 -13.96 -21.88
N GLN A 84 -7.47 -14.50 -20.83
CA GLN A 84 -8.21 -15.27 -19.83
C GLN A 84 -8.99 -14.34 -18.89
N ASP A 85 -10.26 -14.66 -18.67
CA ASP A 85 -11.09 -13.96 -17.69
C ASP A 85 -10.74 -14.42 -16.27
N CYS A 86 -10.20 -13.51 -15.48
CA CYS A 86 -9.75 -13.75 -14.12
C CYS A 86 -10.30 -12.64 -13.21
N PRO A 87 -10.76 -12.96 -11.99
CA PRO A 87 -11.24 -11.93 -11.08
C PRO A 87 -10.10 -11.00 -10.65
N VAL A 88 -10.46 -9.80 -10.22
CA VAL A 88 -9.50 -8.80 -9.72
C VAL A 88 -8.69 -9.35 -8.54
N GLY A 89 -9.32 -10.15 -7.68
CA GLY A 89 -8.72 -10.72 -6.47
C GLY A 89 -9.12 -9.97 -5.20
N ALA A 90 -9.14 -10.70 -4.08
CA ALA A 90 -9.48 -10.16 -2.78
C ALA A 90 -8.25 -9.60 -2.06
N THR A 91 -8.36 -8.41 -1.48
CA THR A 91 -7.37 -7.88 -0.52
C THR A 91 -7.32 -8.75 0.73
N SER A 92 -6.12 -9.02 1.27
CA SER A 92 -5.99 -9.92 2.43
C SER A 92 -6.55 -9.33 3.71
N LEU A 93 -6.17 -8.09 4.04
CA LEU A 93 -6.62 -7.38 5.24
C LEU A 93 -7.02 -5.94 4.89
N THR A 94 -8.25 -5.55 5.22
CA THR A 94 -8.77 -4.21 4.98
C THR A 94 -9.29 -3.61 6.28
N PHE A 95 -8.88 -2.38 6.57
CA PHE A 95 -9.55 -1.50 7.53
C PHE A 95 -10.27 -0.39 6.75
N PHE A 96 -11.58 -0.32 6.94
CA PHE A 96 -12.43 0.70 6.32
C PHE A 96 -13.12 1.52 7.40
N GLY A 97 -13.09 2.84 7.30
CA GLY A 97 -13.83 3.71 8.24
C GLY A 97 -13.38 3.57 9.70
N SER A 98 -12.20 2.99 9.96
CA SER A 98 -11.81 2.50 11.29
C SER A 98 -10.89 3.48 12.01
N LYS A 99 -10.85 3.39 13.34
CA LYS A 99 -10.07 4.30 14.20
C LYS A 99 -9.22 3.55 15.22
N ASP A 100 -8.08 4.13 15.57
CA ASP A 100 -7.19 3.64 16.63
C ASP A 100 -6.82 2.16 16.43
N VAL A 101 -6.22 1.88 15.27
CA VAL A 101 -5.84 0.53 14.85
C VAL A 101 -4.35 0.33 15.02
N THR A 102 -3.96 -0.81 15.58
CA THR A 102 -2.56 -1.24 15.69
C THR A 102 -2.39 -2.62 15.07
N ILE A 103 -1.41 -2.78 14.18
CA ILE A 103 -1.02 -4.05 13.56
C ILE A 103 0.46 -4.28 13.87
N GLN A 104 0.76 -5.30 14.66
CA GLN A 104 2.09 -5.59 15.18
C GLN A 104 2.59 -6.97 14.79
N ASN A 105 3.80 -7.05 14.24
CA ASN A 105 4.50 -8.32 13.97
C ASN A 105 3.71 -9.33 13.10
N LEU A 106 2.70 -8.87 12.38
CA LEU A 106 1.92 -9.68 11.45
C LEU A 106 2.76 -9.99 10.21
N THR A 107 2.69 -11.23 9.74
CA THR A 107 3.25 -11.60 8.44
C THR A 107 2.13 -11.86 7.44
N SER A 108 2.11 -11.16 6.31
CA SER A 108 1.14 -11.38 5.22
C SER A 108 1.86 -11.94 4.01
N ILE A 109 1.41 -13.08 3.49
CA ILE A 109 2.05 -13.77 2.36
C ILE A 109 1.05 -14.06 1.25
N ASN A 110 1.53 -13.99 0.01
CA ASN A 110 0.82 -14.43 -1.19
C ASN A 110 -0.59 -13.84 -1.36
N ALA A 111 -0.75 -12.52 -1.25
CA ALA A 111 -2.04 -11.89 -1.47
C ALA A 111 -2.54 -12.05 -2.93
N LYS A 112 -3.87 -12.13 -3.11
CA LYS A 112 -4.51 -12.19 -4.44
C LYS A 112 -4.52 -10.84 -5.16
N LEU A 113 -4.55 -9.76 -4.37
CA LEU A 113 -4.46 -8.36 -4.75
C LEU A 113 -3.61 -7.69 -3.67
N TYR A 114 -4.10 -6.67 -2.96
CA TYR A 114 -3.33 -6.00 -1.92
C TYR A 114 -3.16 -6.85 -0.65
N HIS A 115 -2.03 -6.70 0.03
CA HIS A 115 -1.81 -7.34 1.32
C HIS A 115 -2.57 -6.62 2.43
N ILE A 116 -2.40 -5.30 2.57
CA ILE A 116 -3.08 -4.50 3.61
C ILE A 116 -3.62 -3.21 3.00
N VAL A 117 -4.90 -2.91 3.22
CA VAL A 117 -5.55 -1.65 2.83
C VAL A 117 -6.01 -0.89 4.07
N ILE A 118 -5.61 0.37 4.17
CA ILE A 118 -6.10 1.34 5.15
C ILE A 118 -6.90 2.40 4.38
N LEU A 119 -8.23 2.33 4.47
CA LEU A 119 -9.14 3.16 3.70
C LEU A 119 -10.06 3.95 4.63
N SER A 120 -10.20 5.25 4.40
CA SER A 120 -11.12 6.11 5.16
C SER A 120 -10.92 6.00 6.68
N SER A 121 -9.69 5.76 7.13
CA SER A 121 -9.38 5.38 8.52
C SER A 121 -8.48 6.42 9.20
N GLN A 122 -8.44 6.42 10.52
CA GLN A 122 -7.69 7.41 11.30
C GLN A 122 -6.87 6.74 12.41
N ASN A 123 -5.68 7.27 12.69
CA ASN A 123 -4.80 6.81 13.77
C ASN A 123 -4.45 5.32 13.64
N VAL A 124 -3.75 4.98 12.55
CA VAL A 124 -3.40 3.58 12.26
C VAL A 124 -1.89 3.38 12.35
N VAL A 125 -1.46 2.33 13.05
CA VAL A 125 -0.04 1.98 13.23
C VAL A 125 0.23 0.57 12.73
N LEU A 126 1.14 0.44 11.78
CA LEU A 126 1.73 -0.83 11.36
C LEU A 126 3.17 -0.86 11.86
N GLN A 127 3.53 -1.88 12.64
CA GLN A 127 4.87 -1.98 13.22
C GLN A 127 5.41 -3.41 13.16
N GLY A 128 6.61 -3.59 12.61
CA GLY A 128 7.23 -4.92 12.53
C GLY A 128 6.54 -5.85 11.53
N VAL A 129 5.69 -5.30 10.64
CA VAL A 129 4.94 -6.07 9.66
C VAL A 129 5.88 -6.61 8.59
N ARG A 130 5.66 -7.86 8.18
CA ARG A 130 6.40 -8.50 7.09
C ARG A 130 5.44 -8.88 5.97
N ILE A 131 5.78 -8.53 4.74
CA ILE A 131 4.98 -8.82 3.55
C ILE A 131 5.84 -9.56 2.53
N TYR A 132 5.31 -10.67 2.01
CA TYR A 132 5.98 -11.48 1.00
C TYR A 132 5.03 -11.92 -0.11
N ALA A 133 5.31 -11.48 -1.32
CA ALA A 133 4.87 -12.10 -2.55
C ALA A 133 6.02 -12.08 -3.57
N PRO A 134 6.04 -12.97 -4.57
CA PRO A 134 7.04 -12.97 -5.63
C PRO A 134 7.06 -11.65 -6.44
N GLU A 135 8.15 -11.37 -7.15
CA GLU A 135 8.27 -10.14 -7.96
C GLU A 135 7.28 -10.13 -9.14
N GLU A 136 6.95 -11.30 -9.65
CA GLU A 136 6.05 -11.52 -10.76
C GLU A 136 4.56 -11.53 -10.35
N SER A 137 4.22 -11.40 -9.06
CA SER A 137 2.83 -11.43 -8.62
C SER A 137 2.11 -10.12 -8.95
N PRO A 138 1.09 -10.12 -9.83
CA PRO A 138 0.49 -8.89 -10.34
C PRO A 138 -0.39 -8.19 -9.29
N ASN A 139 -0.19 -6.88 -9.14
CA ASN A 139 -1.02 -5.98 -8.31
C ASN A 139 -1.05 -6.35 -6.83
N THR A 140 0.06 -6.88 -6.31
CA THR A 140 0.16 -7.32 -4.92
C THR A 140 0.62 -6.24 -3.93
N ASP A 141 0.17 -4.99 -4.07
CA ASP A 141 0.65 -3.87 -3.25
C ASP A 141 0.76 -4.24 -1.76
N GLY A 142 1.87 -3.85 -1.13
CA GLY A 142 2.14 -4.19 0.25
C GLY A 142 1.16 -3.50 1.20
N VAL A 143 1.28 -2.19 1.33
CA VAL A 143 0.34 -1.37 2.10
C VAL A 143 -0.24 -0.29 1.23
N HIS A 144 -1.56 -0.31 1.05
CA HIS A 144 -2.30 0.74 0.36
C HIS A 144 -2.96 1.66 1.40
N VAL A 145 -2.75 2.97 1.27
CA VAL A 145 -3.36 3.98 2.15
C VAL A 145 -4.13 4.98 1.30
N GLU A 146 -5.43 5.14 1.55
CA GLU A 146 -6.28 6.09 0.84
C GLU A 146 -7.29 6.73 1.82
N LYS A 147 -7.62 8.02 1.61
CA LYS A 147 -8.59 8.78 2.41
C LYS A 147 -8.38 8.69 3.93
N SER A 148 -7.12 8.50 4.35
CA SER A 148 -6.80 8.18 5.74
C SER A 148 -5.92 9.25 6.36
N LEU A 149 -6.06 9.42 7.68
CA LEU A 149 -5.38 10.45 8.46
C LEU A 149 -4.52 9.83 9.56
N ASN A 150 -3.29 10.34 9.74
CA ASN A 150 -2.38 9.91 10.81
C ASN A 150 -2.10 8.40 10.77
N VAL A 151 -1.45 7.96 9.68
CA VAL A 151 -1.05 6.57 9.48
C VAL A 151 0.47 6.45 9.64
N ARG A 152 0.94 5.42 10.35
CA ARG A 152 2.36 5.17 10.61
C ARG A 152 2.74 3.75 10.18
N ILE A 153 3.73 3.62 9.32
CA ILE A 153 4.30 2.33 8.87
C ILE A 153 5.75 2.27 9.31
N LEU A 154 6.05 1.40 10.27
CA LEU A 154 7.30 1.42 11.04
C LEU A 154 7.99 0.06 11.02
N ASN A 155 9.33 0.04 10.91
CA ASN A 155 10.15 -1.15 11.16
C ASN A 155 9.72 -2.39 10.35
N SER A 156 9.30 -2.21 9.10
CA SER A 156 8.61 -3.24 8.31
C SER A 156 9.43 -3.69 7.11
N GLY A 157 9.24 -4.93 6.66
CA GLY A 157 9.88 -5.48 5.47
C GLY A 157 8.83 -5.90 4.45
N ILE A 158 8.91 -5.40 3.22
CA ILE A 158 7.87 -5.59 2.20
C ILE A 158 8.53 -6.04 0.90
N LYS A 159 8.11 -7.21 0.43
CA LYS A 159 8.49 -7.80 -0.85
C LYS A 159 7.22 -8.18 -1.61
N THR A 160 7.10 -7.72 -2.85
CA THR A 160 5.88 -7.88 -3.65
C THR A 160 6.21 -7.71 -5.14
N GLY A 161 5.26 -8.00 -6.03
CA GLY A 161 5.32 -7.65 -7.45
C GLY A 161 4.72 -6.30 -7.82
N ASP A 162 4.25 -5.49 -6.86
CA ASP A 162 3.77 -4.12 -7.13
C ASP A 162 4.26 -3.11 -6.08
N ASP A 163 3.56 -2.01 -5.84
CA ASP A 163 3.98 -0.95 -4.93
C ASP A 163 4.25 -1.50 -3.51
N CYS A 164 5.41 -1.17 -2.95
CA CYS A 164 5.74 -1.46 -1.56
C CYS A 164 4.75 -0.75 -0.63
N VAL A 165 4.52 0.54 -0.89
CA VAL A 165 3.44 1.33 -0.30
C VAL A 165 2.82 2.19 -1.40
N SER A 166 1.52 2.06 -1.64
CA SER A 166 0.76 2.93 -2.55
C SER A 166 -0.13 3.89 -1.77
N ILE A 167 -0.12 5.16 -2.18
CA ILE A 167 -0.75 6.27 -1.45
C ILE A 167 -1.78 6.93 -2.36
N GLY A 168 -3.04 6.66 -2.09
CA GLY A 168 -4.20 7.19 -2.81
C GLY A 168 -4.65 8.58 -2.33
N PRO A 169 -5.60 9.20 -3.06
CA PRO A 169 -6.13 10.53 -2.76
C PRO A 169 -6.74 10.64 -1.35
N GLY A 170 -6.69 11.83 -0.77
CA GLY A 170 -7.22 12.10 0.58
C GLY A 170 -6.34 11.59 1.73
N THR A 171 -5.16 11.03 1.44
CA THR A 171 -4.21 10.62 2.48
C THR A 171 -3.50 11.84 3.06
N LYS A 172 -3.55 11.98 4.39
CA LYS A 172 -2.94 13.08 5.15
C LYS A 172 -2.17 12.55 6.35
N ASP A 173 -1.02 13.14 6.65
CA ASP A 173 -0.18 12.79 7.81
C ASP A 173 0.24 11.30 7.79
N LEU A 174 0.91 10.88 6.72
CA LEU A 174 1.44 9.52 6.57
C LEU A 174 2.93 9.50 6.88
N TRP A 175 3.34 8.67 7.86
CA TRP A 175 4.73 8.52 8.26
C TRP A 175 5.25 7.10 7.99
N ILE A 176 6.21 6.97 7.09
CA ILE A 176 6.86 5.72 6.71
C ILE A 176 8.31 5.76 7.18
N GLN A 177 8.70 4.88 8.10
CA GLN A 177 10.05 4.91 8.66
C GLN A 177 10.66 3.55 8.94
N ARG A 178 11.96 3.39 8.60
CA ARG A 178 12.71 2.13 8.76
C ARG A 178 11.98 0.98 8.07
N VAL A 179 11.63 1.19 6.81
CA VAL A 179 11.01 0.19 5.95
C VAL A 179 12.03 -0.30 4.92
N ALA A 180 12.08 -1.61 4.72
CA ALA A 180 12.84 -2.23 3.64
C ALA A 180 11.85 -2.68 2.54
N CYS A 181 11.98 -2.09 1.35
CA CYS A 181 11.19 -2.42 0.17
C CYS A 181 12.07 -3.19 -0.82
N GLY A 182 11.57 -4.29 -1.38
CA GLY A 182 12.22 -4.91 -2.52
C GLY A 182 12.26 -6.43 -2.53
N PRO A 183 11.88 -7.06 -3.66
CA PRO A 183 11.46 -6.46 -4.95
C PRO A 183 10.08 -5.76 -4.90
N GLY A 184 9.69 -5.11 -6.01
CA GLY A 184 8.41 -4.40 -6.18
C GLY A 184 8.53 -3.04 -6.90
N HIS A 185 7.48 -2.20 -6.87
CA HIS A 185 7.41 -0.92 -7.59
C HIS A 185 7.75 0.32 -6.77
N GLY A 186 8.22 0.15 -5.53
CA GLY A 186 8.68 1.26 -4.67
C GLY A 186 7.59 1.87 -3.79
N ILE A 187 7.84 3.07 -3.26
CA ILE A 187 6.83 3.85 -2.52
C ILE A 187 6.26 4.89 -3.49
N SER A 188 4.96 4.79 -3.75
CA SER A 188 4.30 5.55 -4.79
C SER A 188 3.15 6.41 -4.25
N ILE A 189 3.23 7.72 -4.49
CA ILE A 189 2.07 8.62 -4.39
C ILE A 189 1.29 8.56 -5.70
N GLY A 190 0.03 8.15 -5.62
CA GLY A 190 -0.87 8.00 -6.75
C GLY A 190 -1.16 6.54 -7.15
N SER A 191 -1.80 6.30 -8.30
CA SER A 191 -2.11 7.29 -9.33
C SER A 191 -3.15 8.31 -8.88
N LEU A 192 -2.82 9.60 -8.99
CA LEU A 192 -3.75 10.72 -8.79
C LEU A 192 -4.29 11.22 -10.14
N GLY A 193 -5.33 12.05 -10.11
CA GLY A 193 -5.96 12.65 -11.28
C GLY A 193 -6.93 11.70 -11.98
N LYS A 194 -7.48 10.71 -11.28
CA LYS A 194 -8.53 9.84 -11.87
C LYS A 194 -9.80 10.64 -12.10
N GLU A 195 -10.13 11.50 -11.13
CA GLU A 195 -11.30 12.38 -11.17
C GLU A 195 -10.88 13.86 -11.19
N VAL A 196 -11.75 14.72 -11.73
CA VAL A 196 -11.54 16.17 -11.72
C VAL A 196 -11.58 16.71 -10.28
N ASN A 197 -12.54 16.24 -9.49
CA ASN A 197 -12.70 16.60 -8.09
C ASN A 197 -12.28 15.40 -7.22
N GLU A 198 -11.01 15.36 -6.86
CA GLU A 198 -10.46 14.40 -5.90
C GLU A 198 -9.68 15.14 -4.81
N GLU A 199 -9.56 14.52 -3.63
CA GLU A 199 -8.73 15.06 -2.57
C GLU A 199 -7.24 14.90 -2.89
N GLY A 200 -6.43 15.85 -2.44
CA GLY A 200 -4.98 15.74 -2.55
C GLY A 200 -4.35 14.82 -1.51
N VAL A 201 -3.05 14.58 -1.69
CA VAL A 201 -2.16 13.91 -0.75
C VAL A 201 -1.28 14.95 -0.07
N GLU A 202 -1.16 14.85 1.25
CA GLU A 202 -0.51 15.88 2.03
C GLU A 202 0.28 15.32 3.22
N ASN A 203 1.44 15.93 3.50
CA ASN A 203 2.26 15.61 4.66
C ASN A 203 2.65 14.14 4.73
N VAL A 204 3.21 13.63 3.63
CA VAL A 204 3.82 12.30 3.58
C VAL A 204 5.30 12.42 3.94
N VAL A 205 5.74 11.67 4.95
CA VAL A 205 7.15 11.58 5.33
C VAL A 205 7.65 10.17 5.12
N VAL A 206 8.68 10.03 4.29
CA VAL A 206 9.40 8.77 4.08
C VAL A 206 10.82 8.94 4.60
N LYS A 207 11.19 8.18 5.63
CA LYS A 207 12.45 8.37 6.35
C LYS A 207 13.19 7.06 6.63
N SER A 208 14.50 7.03 6.38
CA SER A 208 15.33 5.85 6.70
C SER A 208 14.82 4.58 6.00
N VAL A 209 14.53 4.67 4.71
CA VAL A 209 14.01 3.55 3.89
C VAL A 209 15.11 2.99 3.01
N VAL A 210 15.09 1.67 2.81
CA VAL A 210 15.99 0.98 1.88
C VAL A 210 15.16 0.35 0.77
N PHE A 211 15.53 0.61 -0.48
CA PHE A 211 14.99 -0.03 -1.66
C PHE A 211 16.02 -0.99 -2.24
N THR A 212 15.64 -2.22 -2.57
CA THR A 212 16.55 -3.22 -3.15
C THR A 212 15.89 -3.94 -4.32
N GLY A 213 16.45 -3.80 -5.53
CA GLY A 213 15.92 -4.49 -6.71
C GLY A 213 14.48 -4.10 -7.05
N THR A 214 14.06 -2.87 -6.72
CA THR A 214 12.71 -2.39 -7.08
C THR A 214 12.71 -1.72 -8.45
N GLN A 215 11.57 -1.75 -9.12
CA GLN A 215 11.36 -0.98 -10.35
C GLN A 215 11.49 0.53 -10.09
N ASN A 216 10.91 1.03 -9.00
CA ASN A 216 11.07 2.44 -8.62
C ASN A 216 11.47 2.55 -7.15
N GLY A 217 12.11 3.66 -6.79
CA GLY A 217 12.36 4.01 -5.40
C GLY A 217 11.19 4.85 -4.89
N LEU A 218 11.30 6.16 -5.11
CA LEU A 218 10.31 7.15 -4.73
C LEU A 218 9.56 7.62 -5.98
N ARG A 219 8.25 7.41 -6.02
CA ARG A 219 7.44 7.69 -7.20
C ARG A 219 6.26 8.61 -6.89
N ILE A 220 5.99 9.57 -7.77
CA ILE A 220 4.73 10.31 -7.82
C ILE A 220 4.14 10.08 -9.21
N LYS A 221 2.92 9.55 -9.30
CA LYS A 221 2.23 9.24 -10.56
C LYS A 221 0.86 9.91 -10.62
N SER A 222 0.58 10.62 -11.71
CA SER A 222 -0.75 11.19 -11.97
C SER A 222 -1.14 11.10 -13.45
N TRP A 223 -2.43 10.92 -13.69
CA TRP A 223 -3.00 10.91 -15.03
C TRP A 223 -2.86 12.29 -15.68
N GLY A 224 -2.54 12.30 -16.98
CA GLY A 224 -2.48 13.50 -17.79
C GLY A 224 -3.88 14.04 -18.12
N ARG A 225 -4.67 14.47 -17.13
CA ARG A 225 -5.99 15.09 -17.31
C ARG A 225 -6.25 16.20 -16.27
N PRO A 226 -7.21 17.12 -16.52
CA PRO A 226 -7.60 18.14 -15.56
C PRO A 226 -8.00 17.54 -14.21
N SER A 227 -7.48 18.12 -13.13
CA SER A 227 -7.80 17.75 -11.76
C SER A 227 -7.55 18.92 -10.82
N LYS A 228 -8.23 18.94 -9.68
CA LYS A 228 -8.00 19.86 -8.56
C LYS A 228 -7.18 19.23 -7.43
N GLY A 229 -6.79 17.96 -7.59
CA GLY A 229 -5.94 17.25 -6.63
C GLY A 229 -4.54 17.85 -6.55
N TYR A 230 -3.78 17.42 -5.55
CA TYR A 230 -2.44 17.93 -5.29
C TYR A 230 -1.59 16.90 -4.54
N VAL A 231 -0.28 17.08 -4.59
CA VAL A 231 0.69 16.51 -3.66
C VAL A 231 1.42 17.67 -3.00
N LYS A 232 1.33 17.80 -1.68
CA LYS A 232 2.04 18.89 -0.99
C LYS A 232 2.67 18.50 0.33
N ARG A 233 3.69 19.29 0.73
CA ARG A 233 4.37 19.18 2.03
C ARG A 233 4.92 17.77 2.30
N SER A 234 5.45 17.10 1.29
CA SER A 234 5.92 15.72 1.41
C SER A 234 7.44 15.65 1.38
N GLY A 235 8.04 14.88 2.27
CA GLY A 235 9.49 14.84 2.46
C GLY A 235 10.05 13.42 2.43
N PHE A 236 11.07 13.22 1.61
CA PHE A 236 11.79 11.96 1.49
C PHE A 236 13.22 12.15 2.01
N LYS A 237 13.61 11.41 3.05
CA LYS A 237 14.87 11.66 3.76
C LYS A 237 15.62 10.38 4.13
N GLN A 238 16.95 10.39 4.01
CA GLN A 238 17.82 9.27 4.40
C GLN A 238 17.40 7.96 3.73
N VAL A 239 17.36 7.96 2.40
CA VAL A 239 16.95 6.79 1.62
C VAL A 239 18.18 6.14 0.98
N VAL A 240 18.22 4.81 1.02
CA VAL A 240 19.25 4.00 0.36
C VAL A 240 18.64 3.23 -0.80
N MET A 241 19.23 3.35 -1.98
CA MET A 241 18.83 2.66 -3.20
C MET A 241 19.86 1.58 -3.54
N ASN A 242 19.44 0.34 -3.71
CA ASN A 242 20.32 -0.76 -4.13
C ASN A 242 19.75 -1.36 -5.42
N ASN A 243 20.39 -1.09 -6.55
CA ASN A 243 19.98 -1.62 -7.85
C ASN A 243 18.50 -1.31 -8.17
N VAL A 244 18.08 -0.06 -7.99
CA VAL A 244 16.70 0.40 -8.25
C VAL A 244 16.60 0.91 -9.68
N GLN A 245 15.60 0.50 -10.47
CA GLN A 245 15.56 0.89 -11.89
C GLN A 245 15.31 2.40 -12.08
N ASN A 246 14.32 2.97 -11.39
CA ASN A 246 14.02 4.39 -11.36
C ASN A 246 14.08 4.91 -9.91
N PRO A 247 15.24 5.33 -9.39
CA PRO A 247 15.38 5.76 -8.00
C PRO A 247 14.38 6.85 -7.59
N ILE A 248 14.21 7.89 -8.41
CA ILE A 248 13.18 8.92 -8.24
C ILE A 248 12.45 9.12 -9.57
N LEU A 249 11.12 9.01 -9.54
CA LEU A 249 10.25 9.18 -10.72
C LEU A 249 9.06 10.08 -10.40
N ILE A 250 8.90 11.16 -11.15
CA ILE A 250 7.65 11.94 -11.16
C ILE A 250 7.06 11.86 -12.56
N ASP A 251 5.93 11.16 -12.68
CA ASP A 251 5.21 10.94 -13.93
C ASP A 251 3.82 11.59 -13.85
N GLN A 252 3.67 12.75 -14.50
CA GLN A 252 2.39 13.45 -14.61
C GLN A 252 1.61 13.12 -15.89
N ASN A 253 1.98 12.03 -16.57
CA ASN A 253 1.25 11.47 -17.70
C ASN A 253 1.07 9.95 -17.55
N TYR A 254 0.85 9.49 -16.31
CA TYR A 254 0.71 8.09 -15.99
C TYR A 254 -0.45 7.48 -16.77
N CYS A 255 -0.14 6.48 -17.60
CA CYS A 255 -1.11 5.73 -18.37
C CYS A 255 -0.77 4.23 -18.32
N PRO A 256 -1.30 3.49 -17.33
CA PRO A 256 -1.04 2.06 -17.25
C PRO A 256 -1.59 1.35 -18.48
N ASN A 257 -0.82 0.39 -19.02
CA ASN A 257 -1.13 -0.42 -20.19
C ASN A 257 -1.39 0.35 -21.50
N ASN A 258 -1.09 1.66 -21.54
CA ASN A 258 -1.47 2.56 -22.65
C ASN A 258 -2.98 2.55 -22.98
N GLU A 259 -3.82 2.23 -21.99
CA GLU A 259 -5.27 2.16 -22.15
C GLU A 259 -5.95 3.41 -21.56
N GLY A 260 -6.85 4.03 -22.32
CA GLY A 260 -7.61 5.20 -21.84
C GLY A 260 -6.74 6.42 -21.52
N CYS A 261 -5.55 6.54 -22.13
CA CYS A 261 -4.65 7.68 -21.93
C CYS A 261 -5.32 8.98 -22.39
N PRO A 262 -5.47 9.99 -21.52
CA PRO A 262 -6.19 11.21 -21.91
C PRO A 262 -5.40 12.09 -22.88
N GLY A 263 -4.07 11.98 -22.90
CA GLY A 263 -3.18 12.81 -23.74
C GLY A 263 -3.19 14.30 -23.37
N GLN A 264 -3.74 14.67 -22.21
CA GLN A 264 -3.82 16.05 -21.73
C GLN A 264 -2.74 16.32 -20.68
N HIS A 265 -2.69 17.55 -20.18
CA HIS A 265 -1.85 17.88 -19.03
C HIS A 265 -2.52 17.47 -17.72
N SER A 266 -1.73 16.90 -16.80
CA SER A 266 -2.19 16.63 -15.44
C SER A 266 -2.50 17.92 -14.70
N GLY A 267 -3.68 18.00 -14.08
CA GLY A 267 -4.04 19.09 -13.17
C GLY A 267 -3.52 18.92 -11.74
N ILE A 268 -2.89 17.78 -11.41
CA ILE A 268 -2.31 17.55 -10.08
C ILE A 268 -1.16 18.51 -9.83
N GLN A 269 -1.28 19.33 -8.79
CA GLN A 269 -0.23 20.27 -8.40
C GLN A 269 0.76 19.60 -7.44
N ILE A 270 2.07 19.73 -7.69
CA ILE A 270 3.12 19.15 -6.82
C ILE A 270 3.94 20.30 -6.21
N SER A 271 3.83 20.54 -4.90
CA SER A 271 4.49 21.67 -4.24
C SER A 271 5.06 21.34 -2.87
N ASN A 272 6.17 21.98 -2.49
CA ASN A 272 6.84 21.71 -1.22
C ASN A 272 7.15 20.22 -1.02
N VAL A 273 7.72 19.60 -2.06
CA VAL A 273 8.23 18.22 -2.00
C VAL A 273 9.75 18.26 -1.89
N THR A 274 10.33 17.55 -0.94
CA THR A 274 11.79 17.57 -0.70
C THR A 274 12.40 16.18 -0.73
N TYR A 275 13.61 16.09 -1.25
CA TYR A 275 14.41 14.86 -1.30
C TYR A 275 15.78 15.17 -0.68
N THR A 276 16.09 14.56 0.47
CA THR A 276 17.31 14.90 1.22
C THR A 276 18.08 13.64 1.61
N ALA A 277 19.38 13.60 1.34
CA ALA A 277 20.24 12.46 1.65
C ALA A 277 19.73 11.13 1.06
N ILE A 278 19.42 11.16 -0.24
CA ILE A 278 19.13 9.96 -1.06
C ILE A 278 20.46 9.48 -1.64
N LYS A 279 20.83 8.22 -1.43
CA LYS A 279 22.11 7.65 -1.90
C LYS A 279 21.95 6.23 -2.39
N GLY A 280 22.89 5.73 -3.21
CA GLY A 280 22.93 4.34 -3.61
C GLY A 280 23.17 4.14 -5.11
N THR A 281 22.66 3.03 -5.65
CA THR A 281 22.87 2.60 -7.04
C THR A 281 21.55 2.47 -7.81
N SER A 282 21.61 2.84 -9.09
CA SER A 282 20.53 2.66 -10.06
C SER A 282 20.82 1.45 -10.94
N ALA A 283 19.80 0.68 -11.31
CA ALA A 283 19.91 -0.38 -12.31
C ALA A 283 19.90 0.18 -13.74
N THR A 284 19.47 1.43 -13.93
CA THR A 284 19.45 2.12 -15.23
C THR A 284 20.34 3.37 -15.22
N ARG A 285 20.63 3.91 -16.41
CA ARG A 285 21.49 5.10 -16.57
C ARG A 285 20.88 6.41 -16.06
N LEU A 286 19.56 6.47 -15.86
CA LEU A 286 18.84 7.69 -15.47
C LEU A 286 18.34 7.56 -14.02
N PRO A 287 19.11 8.03 -13.02
CA PRO A 287 18.72 7.90 -11.62
C PRO A 287 17.55 8.81 -11.21
N LEU A 288 17.31 9.89 -11.95
CA LEU A 288 16.17 10.79 -11.79
C LEU A 288 15.44 10.92 -13.14
N SER A 289 14.13 10.70 -13.14
CA SER A 289 13.27 10.88 -14.30
C SER A 289 12.07 11.77 -13.95
N LEU A 290 11.87 12.81 -14.75
CA LEU A 290 10.75 13.75 -14.65
C LEU A 290 9.99 13.72 -15.99
N THR A 291 8.72 13.33 -15.97
CA THR A 291 7.90 13.19 -17.18
C THR A 291 6.67 14.10 -17.09
N ALA A 292 6.52 14.99 -18.08
CA ALA A 292 5.37 15.90 -18.26
C ALA A 292 5.07 16.82 -17.06
N VAL A 293 6.10 17.19 -16.28
CA VAL A 293 5.92 17.93 -15.04
C VAL A 293 5.68 19.42 -15.27
N LYS A 294 4.57 19.97 -14.76
CA LYS A 294 4.30 21.41 -14.71
C LYS A 294 4.10 21.83 -13.24
N HIS A 295 4.82 22.86 -12.79
CA HIS A 295 4.77 23.44 -11.43
C HIS A 295 5.49 22.67 -10.31
N LEU A 296 6.62 22.02 -10.58
CA LEU A 296 7.45 21.40 -9.55
C LEU A 296 8.29 22.43 -8.80
N HIS A 297 8.07 22.54 -7.49
CA HIS A 297 8.96 23.26 -6.57
C HIS A 297 9.63 22.25 -5.64
N VAL A 298 10.82 21.76 -6.02
CA VAL A 298 11.70 21.00 -5.14
C VAL A 298 12.57 21.97 -4.37
N LYS A 299 12.62 21.81 -3.04
CA LYS A 299 13.66 22.47 -2.23
C LYS A 299 14.74 21.44 -1.93
N GLU A 300 15.98 21.78 -2.31
CA GLU A 300 17.20 21.05 -1.93
C GLU A 300 17.52 21.21 -0.45
#